data_AF-A0AAV5V6N4-F1
#
_entry.id   AF-A0AAV5V6N4-F1
#
_cell.length_a   1.000
_cell.length_b   1.000
_cell.length_c   1.000
_cell.angle_alpha   90.00
_cell.angle_beta   90.00
_cell.angle_gamma   90.00
#
_symmetry.space_group_name_H-M   'P 1'
#
loop_
_entity.id
_entity.type
_entity.pdbx_description
1 polymer ?
#
loop_
_entity_poly.entity_id
_entity_poly.type
_entity_poly.pdbx_seq_one_letter_code
_entity_poly.pdbx_strand_id
1 'polypeptide(L)'
;SPSFLSRLSTIFTVLATYYRQPVFPAALGMALLFMTVLGFDGLAIGYGESVGLPENVLGFFRSFGSAAGVAGAIMYAVFERHFGVRKTGVIGLMLQEVCLVPVVISIWLPGSPWDPSSYFSTLNWSSWWQSFLDSFAPSPDSPTASPPPPSTVDWSSWTTSDGTCLTSIFVFLVGLAASRFGLWMADLAITHIMQIATPESQRNTVFGVHNAICQAFSVMKDLLVIILPSPNTFGICILISFGFVCSGFAAFAYYIFK
;
A
#
# COMPACT_ATOMS: atom_id res chain seq x y z
N SER A 1 -15.60 -30.32 -24.48
CA SER A 1 -14.88 -29.47 -23.50
C SER A 1 -13.40 -29.47 -23.81
N PRO A 2 -12.71 -28.32 -23.87
CA PRO A 2 -11.26 -28.31 -24.06
C PRO A 2 -10.59 -29.09 -22.93
N SER A 3 -9.61 -29.94 -23.27
CA SER A 3 -8.85 -30.73 -22.31
C SER A 3 -8.10 -29.83 -21.33
N PHE A 4 -7.85 -30.32 -20.12
CA PHE A 4 -7.09 -29.59 -19.08
C PHE A 4 -5.74 -29.07 -19.62
N LEU A 5 -5.05 -29.88 -20.41
CA LEU A 5 -3.78 -29.52 -21.06
C LEU A 5 -3.92 -28.35 -22.06
N SER A 6 -5.02 -28.30 -22.81
CA SER A 6 -5.31 -27.19 -23.73
C SER A 6 -5.52 -25.88 -22.97
N ARG A 7 -6.22 -25.91 -21.82
CA ARG A 7 -6.41 -24.73 -20.98
C ARG A 7 -5.09 -24.23 -20.39
N LEU A 8 -4.23 -25.15 -19.93
CA LEU A 8 -2.92 -24.82 -19.38
C LEU A 8 -2.00 -24.18 -20.43
N SER A 9 -2.00 -24.73 -21.66
CA SER A 9 -1.26 -24.16 -22.79
C SER A 9 -1.72 -22.73 -23.14
N THR A 10 -3.03 -22.46 -23.07
CA THR A 10 -3.58 -21.11 -23.28
C THR A 10 -3.08 -20.13 -22.22
N ILE A 11 -3.04 -20.53 -20.94
CA ILE A 11 -2.50 -19.70 -19.85
C ILE A 11 -1.04 -19.34 -20.11
N PHE A 12 -0.20 -20.32 -20.43
CA PHE A 12 1.21 -20.08 -20.75
C PHE A 12 1.38 -19.14 -21.96
N THR A 13 0.53 -19.27 -22.97
CA THR A 13 0.57 -18.41 -24.16
C THR A 13 0.22 -16.96 -23.81
N VAL A 14 -0.79 -16.76 -22.96
CA VAL A 14 -1.23 -15.45 -22.49
C VAL A 14 -0.17 -14.79 -21.61
N LEU A 15 0.46 -15.54 -20.69
CA LEU A 15 1.59 -15.05 -19.88
C LEU A 15 2.81 -14.71 -20.74
N ALA A 16 3.15 -15.57 -21.72
CA ALA A 16 4.24 -15.31 -22.64
C ALA A 16 3.98 -14.04 -23.49
N THR A 17 2.74 -13.79 -23.87
CA THR A 17 2.33 -12.57 -24.59
C THR A 17 2.54 -11.32 -23.74
N TYR A 18 2.22 -11.38 -22.44
CA TYR A 18 2.48 -10.29 -21.49
C TYR A 18 3.99 -10.05 -21.29
N TYR A 19 4.77 -11.10 -21.04
CA TYR A 19 6.22 -11.00 -20.80
C TYR A 19 7.00 -10.44 -22.00
N ARG A 20 6.55 -10.74 -23.23
CA ARG A 20 7.19 -10.26 -24.45
C ARG A 20 6.90 -8.79 -24.78
N GLN A 21 5.98 -8.13 -24.06
CA GLN A 21 5.71 -6.72 -24.32
C GLN A 21 6.93 -5.85 -23.97
N PRO A 22 7.28 -4.85 -24.78
CA PRO A 22 8.41 -3.95 -24.48
C PRO A 22 8.19 -3.16 -23.18
N VAL A 23 6.93 -2.93 -22.80
CA VAL A 23 6.52 -2.26 -21.55
C VAL A 23 6.49 -3.17 -20.33
N PHE A 24 6.88 -4.44 -20.45
CA PHE A 24 6.85 -5.39 -19.34
C PHE A 24 7.53 -4.86 -18.06
N PRO A 25 8.73 -4.23 -18.08
CA PRO A 25 9.35 -3.78 -16.84
C PRO A 25 8.60 -2.62 -16.18
N ALA A 26 7.98 -1.72 -16.95
CA ALA A 26 7.11 -0.68 -16.41
C ALA A 26 5.82 -1.26 -15.80
N ALA A 27 5.20 -2.22 -16.50
CA ALA A 27 4.00 -2.91 -16.03
C ALA A 27 4.28 -3.75 -14.78
N LEU A 28 5.42 -4.43 -14.71
CA LEU A 28 5.87 -5.12 -13.51
C LEU A 28 6.14 -4.13 -12.37
N GLY A 29 6.76 -2.99 -12.67
CA GLY A 29 7.02 -1.94 -11.70
C GLY A 29 5.75 -1.45 -11.02
N MET A 30 4.71 -1.14 -11.80
CA MET A 30 3.37 -0.81 -11.29
C MET A 30 2.76 -1.97 -10.48
N ALA A 31 2.88 -3.22 -10.94
CA ALA A 31 2.34 -4.35 -10.21
C ALA A 31 3.00 -4.55 -8.83
N LEU A 32 4.30 -4.27 -8.70
CA LEU A 32 5.01 -4.30 -7.42
C LEU A 32 4.46 -3.25 -6.44
N LEU A 33 3.95 -2.11 -6.92
CA LEU A 33 3.32 -1.09 -6.07
C LEU A 33 2.04 -1.61 -5.38
N PHE A 34 1.41 -2.68 -5.87
CA PHE A 34 0.24 -3.29 -5.22
C PHE A 34 0.62 -4.12 -4.00
N MET A 35 1.90 -4.49 -3.84
CA MET A 35 2.42 -5.12 -2.63
C MET A 35 2.76 -4.05 -1.58
N THR A 36 1.76 -3.29 -1.14
CA THR A 36 1.98 -2.19 -0.20
C THR A 36 0.85 -2.00 0.80
N VAL A 37 1.17 -1.99 2.09
CA VAL A 37 0.24 -1.56 3.16
C VAL A 37 0.09 -0.03 3.21
N LEU A 38 0.80 0.69 2.33
CA LEU A 38 0.86 2.15 2.28
C LEU A 38 -0.22 2.73 1.33
N GLY A 39 -1.40 2.10 1.31
CA GLY A 39 -2.53 2.49 0.45
C GLY A 39 -3.46 3.56 1.00
N PHE A 40 -3.28 3.98 2.27
CA PHE A 40 -4.29 4.70 3.06
C PHE A 40 -5.66 3.97 3.02
N ASP A 41 -5.62 2.67 3.30
CA ASP A 41 -6.79 1.80 3.41
C ASP A 41 -7.13 1.52 4.89
N GLY A 42 -7.95 0.50 5.15
CA GLY A 42 -8.33 0.13 6.51
C GLY A 42 -7.13 -0.20 7.42
N LEU A 43 -5.99 -0.60 6.86
CA LEU A 43 -4.80 -0.96 7.63
C LEU A 43 -4.15 0.26 8.29
N ALA A 44 -4.02 1.35 7.52
CA ALA A 44 -3.47 2.60 8.04
C ALA A 44 -4.38 3.23 9.11
N ILE A 45 -5.71 3.09 8.93
CA ILE A 45 -6.70 3.56 9.91
C ILE A 45 -6.64 2.72 11.18
N GLY A 46 -6.65 1.38 11.05
CA GLY A 46 -6.54 0.48 12.19
C GLY A 46 -5.21 0.65 12.94
N TYR A 47 -4.11 0.95 12.23
CA TYR A 47 -2.84 1.29 12.88
C TYR A 47 -2.95 2.59 13.68
N GLY A 48 -3.56 3.64 13.13
CA GLY A 48 -3.79 4.89 13.85
C GLY A 48 -4.73 4.75 15.05
N GLU A 49 -5.78 3.94 14.90
CA GLU A 49 -6.72 3.60 15.99
C GLU A 49 -6.01 2.82 17.10
N SER A 50 -5.11 1.89 16.77
CA SER A 50 -4.33 1.14 17.76
C SER A 50 -3.39 1.99 18.62
N VAL A 51 -3.01 3.18 18.13
CA VAL A 51 -2.21 4.19 18.87
C VAL A 51 -3.10 5.11 19.71
N GLY A 52 -4.43 5.03 19.53
CA GLY A 52 -5.43 5.80 20.26
C GLY A 52 -5.87 7.09 19.56
N LEU A 53 -5.64 7.23 18.24
CA LEU A 53 -6.14 8.39 17.50
C LEU A 53 -7.67 8.36 17.34
N PRO A 54 -8.35 9.51 17.51
CA PRO A 54 -9.78 9.58 17.33
C PRO A 54 -10.17 9.49 15.84
N GLU A 55 -11.34 8.93 15.57
CA GLU A 55 -11.84 8.65 14.20
C GLU A 55 -11.91 9.90 13.32
N ASN A 56 -12.21 11.07 13.89
CA ASN A 56 -12.30 12.32 13.14
C ASN A 56 -10.95 12.73 12.52
N VAL A 57 -9.84 12.49 13.22
CA VAL A 57 -8.49 12.78 12.74
C VAL A 57 -8.10 11.80 11.63
N LEU A 58 -8.38 10.51 11.83
CA LEU A 58 -8.15 9.47 10.82
C LEU A 58 -8.97 9.74 9.56
N GLY A 59 -10.24 10.14 9.71
CA GLY A 59 -11.12 10.56 8.64
C GLY A 59 -10.62 11.78 7.88
N PHE A 60 -10.05 12.77 8.58
CA PHE A 60 -9.42 13.93 7.96
C PHE A 60 -8.25 13.53 7.05
N PHE A 61 -7.30 12.74 7.55
CA PHE A 61 -6.16 12.29 6.75
C PHE A 61 -6.57 11.40 5.57
N ARG A 62 -7.62 10.57 5.75
CA ARG A 62 -8.20 9.77 4.66
C ARG A 62 -8.75 10.67 3.56
N SER A 63 -9.48 11.72 3.93
CA SER A 63 -10.04 12.70 2.99
C SER A 63 -8.93 13.48 2.28
N PHE A 64 -7.90 13.89 3.03
CA PHE A 64 -6.72 14.55 2.47
C PHE A 64 -5.98 13.66 1.46
N GLY A 65 -5.74 12.38 1.78
CA GLY A 65 -5.12 11.42 0.87
C GLY A 65 -5.95 11.19 -0.40
N SER A 66 -7.28 11.18 -0.30
CA SER A 66 -8.18 11.12 -1.46
C SER A 66 -8.06 12.37 -2.34
N ALA A 67 -8.10 13.56 -1.73
CA ALA A 67 -7.92 14.83 -2.45
C ALA A 67 -6.54 14.92 -3.13
N ALA A 68 -5.49 14.47 -2.45
CA ALA A 68 -4.13 14.38 -3.00
C ALA A 68 -4.07 13.43 -4.21
N GLY A 69 -4.75 12.27 -4.16
CA GLY A 69 -4.85 11.35 -5.30
C GLY A 69 -5.55 11.97 -6.51
N VAL A 70 -6.69 12.63 -6.31
CA VAL A 70 -7.41 13.36 -7.37
C VAL A 70 -6.55 14.48 -7.95
N ALA A 71 -5.88 15.25 -7.09
CA ALA A 71 -4.96 16.30 -7.52
C ALA A 71 -3.79 15.73 -8.34
N GLY A 72 -3.24 14.58 -7.95
CA GLY A 72 -2.21 13.85 -8.69
C GLY A 72 -2.69 13.45 -10.09
N ALA A 73 -3.93 12.98 -10.21
CA ALA A 73 -4.53 12.62 -11.51
C ALA A 73 -4.75 13.83 -12.43
N ILE A 74 -5.21 14.97 -11.88
CA ILE A 74 -5.34 16.22 -12.64
C ILE A 74 -3.95 16.69 -13.07
N MET A 75 -2.98 16.63 -12.17
CA MET A 75 -1.61 17.07 -12.44
C MET A 75 -0.92 16.20 -13.48
N TYR A 76 -1.21 14.90 -13.51
CA TYR A 76 -0.76 14.01 -14.59
C TYR A 76 -1.11 14.57 -15.97
N ALA A 77 -2.37 14.97 -16.21
CA ALA A 77 -2.80 15.50 -17.50
C ALA A 77 -2.08 16.81 -17.89
N VAL A 78 -1.70 17.63 -16.89
CA VAL A 78 -0.90 18.84 -17.12
C VAL A 78 0.55 18.47 -17.46
N PHE A 79 1.17 17.59 -16.68
CA PHE A 79 2.58 17.24 -16.82
C PHE A 79 2.84 16.43 -18.09
N GLU A 80 1.91 15.54 -18.46
CA GLU A 80 1.95 14.79 -19.70
C GLU A 80 2.06 15.69 -20.93
N ARG A 81 1.27 16.77 -20.99
CA ARG A 81 1.29 17.73 -22.10
C ARG A 81 2.60 18.50 -22.22
N HIS A 82 3.25 18.78 -21.10
CA HIS A 82 4.47 19.60 -21.06
C HIS A 82 5.76 18.78 -21.15
N PHE A 83 5.83 17.65 -20.45
CA PHE A 83 7.04 16.86 -20.26
C PHE A 83 7.00 15.49 -20.93
N GLY A 84 5.81 15.06 -21.37
CA GLY A 84 5.58 13.73 -21.92
C GLY A 84 5.40 12.66 -20.84
N VAL A 85 4.67 11.59 -21.20
CA VAL A 85 4.24 10.51 -20.29
C VAL A 85 5.39 9.89 -19.50
N ARG A 86 6.53 9.66 -20.17
CA ARG A 86 7.72 9.02 -19.58
C ARG A 86 8.29 9.82 -18.41
N LYS A 87 8.48 11.13 -18.58
CA LYS A 87 9.01 12.00 -17.52
C LYS A 87 8.00 12.17 -16.39
N THR A 88 6.71 12.30 -16.72
CA THR A 88 5.64 12.37 -15.72
C THR A 88 5.62 11.15 -14.82
N GLY A 89 5.80 9.93 -15.37
CA GLY A 89 5.91 8.70 -14.58
C GLY A 89 7.08 8.72 -13.60
N VAL A 90 8.26 9.16 -14.04
CA VAL A 90 9.44 9.30 -13.16
C VAL A 90 9.19 10.31 -12.04
N ILE A 91 8.59 11.46 -12.37
CA ILE A 91 8.27 12.50 -11.38
C ILE A 91 7.25 11.96 -10.36
N GLY A 92 6.20 11.29 -10.81
CA GLY A 92 5.21 10.69 -9.92
C GLY A 92 5.82 9.70 -8.94
N LEU A 93 6.65 8.77 -9.43
CA LEU A 93 7.34 7.78 -8.58
C LEU A 93 8.35 8.43 -7.62
N MET A 94 9.12 9.43 -8.08
CA MET A 94 10.03 10.20 -7.21
C MET A 94 9.27 10.91 -6.08
N LEU A 95 8.14 11.56 -6.41
CA LEU A 95 7.31 12.25 -5.40
C LEU A 95 6.72 11.25 -4.40
N GLN A 96 6.23 10.10 -4.88
CA GLN A 96 5.76 9.03 -4.01
C GLN A 96 6.87 8.59 -3.05
N GLU A 97 8.06 8.28 -3.57
CA GLU A 97 9.19 7.78 -2.81
C GLU A 97 9.64 8.76 -1.71
N VAL A 98 9.82 10.03 -2.07
CA VAL A 98 10.22 11.09 -1.13
C VAL A 98 9.18 11.26 -0.02
N CYS A 99 7.89 11.13 -0.33
CA CYS A 99 6.83 11.17 0.68
C CYS A 99 6.76 9.91 1.56
N LEU A 100 7.27 8.77 1.10
CA LEU A 100 7.31 7.53 1.88
C LEU A 100 8.55 7.40 2.77
N VAL A 101 9.64 8.10 2.48
CA VAL A 101 10.81 8.18 3.38
C VAL A 101 10.43 8.57 4.82
N PRO A 102 9.66 9.65 5.08
CA PRO A 102 9.24 9.96 6.45
C PRO A 102 8.33 8.89 7.06
N VAL A 103 7.53 8.18 6.25
CA VAL A 103 6.69 7.06 6.70
C VAL A 103 7.54 5.89 7.20
N VAL A 104 8.69 5.64 6.59
CA VAL A 104 9.64 4.63 7.07
C VAL A 104 10.33 5.12 8.35
N ILE A 105 10.75 6.39 8.39
CA ILE A 105 11.38 6.98 9.59
C ILE A 105 10.44 6.93 10.79
N SER A 106 9.12 7.04 10.61
CA SER A 106 8.15 7.04 11.70
C SER A 106 8.19 5.79 12.56
N ILE A 107 8.66 4.65 12.04
CA ILE A 107 8.81 3.39 12.78
C ILE A 107 9.68 3.58 14.03
N TRP A 108 10.70 4.44 13.95
CA TRP A 108 11.65 4.68 15.04
C TRP A 108 11.40 5.99 15.80
N LEU A 109 10.34 6.71 15.47
CA LEU A 109 9.98 7.95 16.17
C LEU A 109 9.28 7.67 17.51
N PRO A 110 9.35 8.62 18.47
CA PRO A 110 8.67 8.48 19.75
C PRO A 110 7.16 8.21 19.59
N GLY A 111 6.66 7.25 20.36
CA GLY A 111 5.26 6.82 20.36
C GLY A 111 4.90 5.78 19.29
N SER A 112 5.88 5.31 18.52
CA SER A 112 5.71 4.13 17.66
C SER A 112 5.46 2.86 18.49
N PRO A 113 4.43 2.04 18.20
CA PRO A 113 4.23 0.72 18.80
C PRO A 113 5.30 -0.34 18.49
N TRP A 114 6.38 0.04 17.79
CA TRP A 114 7.41 -0.86 17.28
C TRP A 114 8.08 -1.70 18.39
N ASP A 115 7.72 -2.99 18.44
CA ASP A 115 8.39 -4.01 19.24
C ASP A 115 8.24 -5.41 18.59
N PRO A 116 8.94 -5.65 17.47
CA PRO A 116 8.86 -6.93 16.78
C PRO A 116 9.51 -8.06 17.57
N SER A 117 10.55 -7.76 18.35
CA SER A 117 11.29 -8.74 19.16
C SER A 117 10.39 -9.45 20.17
N SER A 118 9.59 -8.68 20.90
CA SER A 118 8.65 -9.24 21.87
C SER A 118 7.61 -10.13 21.18
N TYR A 119 7.06 -9.68 20.05
CA TYR A 119 6.11 -10.48 19.26
C TYR A 119 6.70 -11.84 18.86
N PHE A 120 7.87 -11.87 18.21
CA PHE A 120 8.46 -13.14 17.77
C PHE A 120 8.94 -14.02 18.93
N SER A 121 9.29 -13.46 20.08
CA SER A 121 9.64 -14.24 21.27
C SER A 121 8.44 -14.96 21.89
N THR A 122 7.24 -14.40 21.75
CA THR A 122 5.98 -14.96 22.26
C THR A 122 5.22 -15.76 21.20
N LEU A 123 5.71 -15.77 19.96
CA LEU A 123 5.04 -16.40 18.82
C LEU A 123 5.11 -17.92 18.91
N ASN A 124 4.00 -18.52 19.31
CA ASN A 124 3.74 -19.95 19.16
C ASN A 124 2.62 -20.15 18.14
N TRP A 125 2.68 -21.22 17.36
CA TRP A 125 1.61 -21.52 16.39
C TRP A 125 0.22 -21.61 17.04
N SER A 126 0.16 -22.19 18.25
CA SER A 126 -1.07 -22.28 19.03
C SER A 126 -1.62 -20.91 19.47
N SER A 127 -0.75 -20.02 19.95
CA SER A 127 -1.19 -18.68 20.39
C SER A 127 -1.60 -17.81 19.20
N TRP A 128 -0.86 -17.86 18.09
CA TRP A 128 -1.22 -17.18 16.86
C TRP A 128 -2.59 -17.65 16.32
N TRP A 129 -2.81 -18.97 16.25
CA TRP A 129 -4.07 -19.55 15.78
C TRP A 129 -5.27 -19.18 16.67
N GLN A 130 -5.06 -19.13 17.99
CA GLN A 130 -6.08 -18.68 18.94
C GLN A 130 -6.43 -17.20 18.73
N SER A 131 -5.44 -16.30 18.68
CA SER A 131 -5.68 -14.87 18.41
C SER A 131 -6.38 -14.64 17.06
N PHE A 132 -6.05 -15.44 16.05
CA PHE A 132 -6.73 -15.41 14.76
C PHE A 132 -8.20 -15.83 14.88
N LEU A 133 -8.51 -16.94 15.54
CA LEU A 133 -9.89 -17.40 15.74
C LEU A 133 -10.70 -16.45 16.63
N ASP A 134 -10.09 -15.89 17.68
CA ASP A 134 -10.73 -14.94 18.60
C ASP A 134 -11.15 -13.65 17.87
N SER A 135 -10.43 -13.27 16.82
CA SER A 135 -10.79 -12.12 15.96
C SER A 135 -12.10 -12.33 15.18
N PHE A 136 -12.57 -13.58 15.03
CA PHE A 136 -13.86 -13.92 14.43
C PHE A 136 -14.92 -14.29 15.47
N ALA A 137 -14.55 -14.40 16.74
CA ALA A 137 -15.50 -14.73 17.79
C ALA A 137 -16.53 -13.58 17.90
N PRO A 138 -17.84 -13.89 17.93
CA PRO A 138 -18.84 -12.88 18.22
C PRO A 138 -18.49 -12.21 19.55
N SER A 139 -18.36 -10.88 19.55
CA SER A 139 -18.21 -10.15 20.80
C SER A 139 -19.40 -10.54 21.69
N PRO A 140 -19.19 -11.10 22.90
CA PRO A 140 -20.30 -11.38 23.79
C PRO A 140 -20.95 -10.03 24.08
N ASP A 141 -22.20 -9.86 23.63
CA ASP A 141 -23.05 -8.74 24.00
C ASP A 141 -22.98 -8.60 25.52
N SER A 142 -22.21 -7.62 25.99
CA SER A 142 -22.25 -7.16 27.36
C SER A 142 -23.05 -5.87 27.33
N PRO A 143 -24.35 -5.88 27.72
CA PRO A 143 -25.20 -4.69 27.70
C PRO A 143 -24.75 -3.59 28.68
N THR A 144 -23.62 -3.77 29.35
CA THR A 144 -23.09 -2.94 30.44
C THR A 144 -21.59 -2.65 30.33
N ALA A 145 -20.91 -3.07 29.25
CA ALA A 145 -19.59 -2.53 28.98
C ALA A 145 -19.76 -1.10 28.46
N SER A 146 -19.66 -0.12 29.37
CA SER A 146 -19.36 1.25 28.96
C SER A 146 -18.18 1.17 28.00
N PRO A 147 -18.28 1.74 26.78
CA PRO A 147 -17.15 1.75 25.86
C PRO A 147 -15.93 2.27 26.64
N PRO A 148 -14.73 1.69 26.44
CA PRO A 148 -13.53 2.25 27.06
C PRO A 148 -13.54 3.75 26.80
N PRO A 149 -13.26 4.58 27.81
CA PRO A 149 -13.29 6.03 27.63
C PRO A 149 -12.44 6.34 26.39
N PRO A 150 -12.97 7.12 25.42
CA PRO A 150 -12.22 7.40 24.21
C PRO A 150 -10.84 7.90 24.62
N SER A 151 -9.79 7.30 24.08
CA SER A 151 -8.42 7.79 24.29
C SER A 151 -8.42 9.25 23.89
N THR A 152 -8.34 10.12 24.90
CA THR A 152 -8.44 11.56 24.69
C THR A 152 -7.05 12.03 24.33
N VAL A 153 -6.93 12.62 23.14
CA VAL A 153 -5.70 13.25 22.71
C VAL A 153 -5.57 14.59 23.44
N ASP A 154 -4.48 14.75 24.20
CA ASP A 154 -4.09 16.05 24.70
C ASP A 154 -3.27 16.77 23.61
N TRP A 155 -3.95 17.70 22.94
CA TRP A 155 -3.36 18.51 21.87
C TRP A 155 -2.29 19.49 22.35
N SER A 156 -2.24 19.79 23.66
CA SER A 156 -1.25 20.71 24.21
C SER A 156 0.11 20.04 24.39
N SER A 157 0.12 18.76 24.79
CA SER A 157 1.34 17.96 25.02
C SER A 157 1.69 17.04 23.84
N TRP A 158 0.83 16.93 22.82
CA TRP A 158 1.00 15.98 21.71
C TRP A 158 1.10 14.52 22.16
N THR A 159 0.31 14.17 23.19
CA THR A 159 0.26 12.82 23.75
C THR A 159 -1.16 12.29 23.85
N THR A 160 -1.32 10.99 23.74
CA THR A 160 -2.57 10.30 24.12
C THR A 160 -2.70 10.25 25.65
N SER A 161 -3.91 10.01 26.17
CA SER A 161 -4.18 9.76 27.60
C SER A 161 -3.26 8.70 28.24
N ASP A 162 -2.74 7.76 27.45
CA ASP A 162 -1.83 6.70 27.88
C ASP A 162 -0.35 7.15 27.87
N GLY A 163 -0.07 8.43 27.57
CA GLY A 163 1.27 9.02 27.53
C GLY A 163 2.05 8.74 26.25
N THR A 164 1.45 8.09 25.24
CA THR A 164 2.10 7.83 23.95
C THR A 164 2.23 9.12 23.13
N CYS A 165 3.42 9.36 22.57
CA CYS A 165 3.66 10.55 21.76
C CYS A 165 3.03 10.39 20.36
N LEU A 166 2.38 11.44 19.85
CA LEU A 166 1.69 11.40 18.56
C LEU A 166 2.62 11.64 17.36
N THR A 167 3.90 11.91 17.61
CA THR A 167 4.87 12.27 16.56
C THR A 167 5.00 11.18 15.49
N SER A 168 5.19 9.92 15.90
CA SER A 168 5.31 8.80 14.95
C SER A 168 4.08 8.69 14.05
N ILE A 169 2.88 8.63 14.63
CA ILE A 169 1.66 8.40 13.86
C ILE A 169 1.28 9.57 12.94
N PHE A 170 1.53 10.82 13.34
CA PHE A 170 1.30 11.97 12.45
C PHE A 170 2.28 12.01 11.28
N VAL A 171 3.56 11.71 11.50
CA VAL A 171 4.55 11.63 10.42
C VAL A 171 4.16 10.51 9.44
N PHE A 172 3.72 9.36 9.94
CA PHE A 172 3.18 8.26 9.15
C PHE A 172 1.98 8.73 8.30
N LEU A 173 0.94 9.32 8.91
CA LEU A 173 -0.29 9.70 8.22
C LEU A 173 -0.09 10.83 7.21
N VAL A 174 0.72 11.84 7.52
CA VAL A 174 1.03 12.95 6.61
C VAL A 174 1.79 12.44 5.38
N GLY A 175 2.86 11.66 5.60
CA GLY A 175 3.67 11.11 4.51
C GLY A 175 2.85 10.16 3.62
N LEU A 176 2.06 9.29 4.25
CA LEU A 176 1.18 8.35 3.56
C LEU A 176 0.13 9.08 2.71
N ALA A 177 -0.56 10.08 3.27
CA ALA A 177 -1.56 10.83 2.53
C ALA A 177 -0.95 11.67 1.39
N ALA A 178 0.21 12.31 1.63
CA ALA A 178 0.92 13.07 0.60
C ALA A 178 1.42 12.18 -0.55
N SER A 179 1.89 10.96 -0.25
CA SER A 179 2.39 10.01 -1.24
C SER A 179 1.35 9.64 -2.32
N ARG A 180 0.05 9.77 -2.00
CA ARG A 180 -1.07 9.51 -2.94
C ARG A 180 -1.00 10.39 -4.18
N PHE A 181 -0.50 11.62 -4.05
CA PHE A 181 -0.32 12.53 -5.18
C PHE A 181 0.65 11.95 -6.22
N GLY A 182 1.83 11.52 -5.78
CA GLY A 182 2.84 10.93 -6.65
C GLY A 182 2.39 9.58 -7.22
N LEU A 183 1.79 8.74 -6.38
CA LEU A 183 1.29 7.42 -6.78
C LEU A 183 0.23 7.51 -7.89
N TRP A 184 -0.79 8.36 -7.75
CA TRP A 184 -1.85 8.47 -8.77
C TRP A 184 -1.33 9.08 -10.07
N MET A 185 -0.36 9.99 -9.99
CA MET A 185 0.32 10.52 -11.17
C MET A 185 1.11 9.43 -11.90
N ALA A 186 1.87 8.62 -11.17
CA ALA A 186 2.64 7.50 -11.73
C ALA A 186 1.73 6.41 -12.31
N ASP A 187 0.63 6.08 -11.62
CA ASP A 187 -0.34 5.07 -12.03
C ASP A 187 -0.94 5.39 -13.40
N LEU A 188 -1.41 6.64 -13.59
CA LEU A 188 -1.93 7.08 -14.89
C LEU A 188 -0.84 7.11 -15.97
N ALA A 189 0.37 7.55 -15.63
CA ALA A 189 1.48 7.59 -16.59
C ALA A 189 1.88 6.20 -17.09
N ILE A 190 2.06 5.24 -16.19
CA ILE A 190 2.41 3.87 -16.55
C ILE A 190 1.26 3.19 -17.31
N THR A 191 0.01 3.42 -16.88
CA THR A 191 -1.17 2.91 -17.60
C THR A 191 -1.22 3.47 -19.03
N HIS A 192 -0.98 4.76 -19.20
CA HIS A 192 -0.93 5.37 -20.53
C HIS A 192 0.22 4.80 -21.38
N ILE A 193 1.41 4.63 -20.80
CA ILE A 193 2.55 3.96 -21.47
C ILE A 193 2.15 2.56 -21.95
N MET A 194 1.47 1.78 -21.12
CA MET A 194 1.00 0.45 -21.49
C MET A 194 -0.03 0.48 -22.62
N GLN A 195 -0.93 1.47 -22.63
CA GLN A 195 -1.95 1.61 -23.67
C GLN A 195 -1.34 1.91 -25.05
N ILE A 196 -0.36 2.81 -25.12
CA ILE A 196 0.28 3.22 -26.37
C ILE A 196 1.26 2.17 -26.90
N ALA A 197 1.93 1.42 -26.02
CA ALA A 197 2.93 0.45 -26.44
C ALA A 197 2.33 -0.92 -26.80
N THR A 198 1.14 -1.23 -26.30
CA THR A 198 0.50 -2.54 -26.54
C THR A 198 -0.38 -2.50 -27.79
N PRO A 199 -0.16 -3.39 -28.77
CA PRO A 199 -1.01 -3.50 -29.95
C PRO A 199 -2.48 -3.76 -29.61
N GLU A 200 -3.41 -3.20 -30.38
CA GLU A 200 -4.85 -3.30 -30.12
C GLU A 200 -5.36 -4.75 -30.08
N SER A 201 -4.79 -5.62 -30.92
CA SER A 201 -5.15 -7.06 -30.97
C SER A 201 -4.79 -7.83 -29.71
N GLN A 202 -3.84 -7.33 -28.90
CA GLN A 202 -3.34 -8.00 -27.69
C GLN A 202 -3.67 -7.22 -26.41
N ARG A 203 -4.18 -5.99 -26.52
CA ARG A 203 -4.39 -5.07 -25.38
C ARG A 203 -5.25 -5.70 -24.29
N ASN A 204 -6.37 -6.32 -24.63
CA ASN A 204 -7.24 -6.96 -23.64
C ASN A 204 -6.53 -8.09 -22.89
N THR A 205 -5.73 -8.90 -23.59
CA THR A 205 -4.96 -10.00 -22.97
C THR A 205 -3.87 -9.46 -22.04
N VAL A 206 -3.12 -8.45 -22.48
CA VAL A 206 -2.04 -7.84 -21.70
C VAL A 206 -2.58 -7.17 -20.45
N PHE A 207 -3.63 -6.35 -20.57
CA PHE A 207 -4.28 -5.70 -19.43
C PHE A 207 -4.96 -6.71 -18.49
N GLY A 208 -5.51 -7.79 -19.04
CA GLY A 208 -6.06 -8.89 -18.23
C GLY A 208 -5.00 -9.58 -17.36
N VAL A 209 -3.85 -9.92 -17.94
CA VAL A 209 -2.72 -10.51 -17.18
C VAL A 209 -2.16 -9.52 -16.17
N HIS A 210 -1.97 -8.26 -16.59
CA HIS A 210 -1.47 -7.21 -15.71
C HIS A 210 -2.33 -7.06 -14.46
N ASN A 211 -3.65 -6.92 -14.62
CA ASN A 211 -4.58 -6.82 -13.51
C ASN A 211 -4.53 -8.06 -12.61
N ALA A 212 -4.40 -9.27 -13.17
CA ALA A 212 -4.26 -10.48 -12.39
C ALA A 212 -2.97 -10.47 -11.53
N ILE A 213 -1.86 -9.98 -12.06
CA ILE A 213 -0.59 -9.86 -11.33
C ILE A 213 -0.70 -8.79 -10.23
N CYS A 214 -1.29 -7.63 -10.51
CA CYS A 214 -1.55 -6.58 -9.50
C CYS A 214 -2.40 -7.12 -8.34
N GLN A 215 -3.47 -7.86 -8.65
CA GLN A 215 -4.30 -8.49 -7.64
C GLN A 215 -3.56 -9.60 -6.87
N ALA A 216 -2.68 -10.36 -7.54
CA ALA A 216 -1.83 -11.34 -6.85
C ALA A 216 -0.90 -10.68 -5.82
N PHE A 217 -0.30 -9.54 -6.14
CA PHE A 217 0.48 -8.74 -5.19
C PHE A 217 -0.38 -8.15 -4.06
N SER A 218 -1.60 -7.68 -4.37
CA SER A 218 -2.54 -7.23 -3.33
C SER A 218 -2.92 -8.35 -2.37
N VAL A 219 -3.20 -9.56 -2.88
CA VAL A 219 -3.49 -10.74 -2.04
C VAL A 219 -2.25 -11.11 -1.21
N MET A 220 -1.05 -11.04 -1.77
CA MET A 220 0.16 -11.30 -1.01
C MET A 220 0.37 -10.28 0.13
N LYS A 221 0.00 -9.01 -0.08
CA LYS A 221 -0.05 -7.99 0.98
C LYS A 221 -1.07 -8.37 2.05
N ASP A 222 -2.27 -8.78 1.66
CA ASP A 222 -3.30 -9.20 2.62
C ASP A 222 -2.85 -10.42 3.44
N LEU A 223 -2.18 -11.39 2.81
CA LEU A 223 -1.58 -12.54 3.50
C LEU A 223 -0.48 -12.11 4.49
N LEU A 224 0.38 -11.16 4.11
CA LEU A 224 1.41 -10.61 4.99
C LEU A 224 0.80 -10.03 6.27
N VAL A 225 -0.30 -9.29 6.15
CA VAL A 225 -1.00 -8.69 7.29
C VAL A 225 -1.70 -9.74 8.14
N ILE A 226 -2.24 -10.81 7.54
CA ILE A 226 -2.81 -11.94 8.29
C ILE A 226 -1.72 -12.66 9.12
N ILE A 227 -0.51 -12.78 8.58
CA ILE A 227 0.63 -13.39 9.30
C ILE A 227 1.11 -12.45 10.43
N LEU A 228 1.07 -11.14 10.21
CA LEU A 228 1.52 -10.10 11.15
C LEU A 228 0.37 -9.16 11.55
N PRO A 229 -0.62 -9.62 12.34
CA PRO A 229 -1.82 -8.85 12.67
C PRO A 229 -1.59 -7.78 13.75
N SER A 230 -0.45 -7.79 14.45
CA SER A 230 -0.18 -6.90 15.58
C SER A 230 0.34 -5.53 15.13
N PRO A 231 -0.10 -4.42 15.77
CA PRO A 231 0.49 -3.09 15.56
C PRO A 231 2.01 -3.05 15.78
N ASN A 232 2.52 -3.90 16.68
CA ASN A 232 3.93 -3.95 17.05
C ASN A 232 4.82 -4.47 15.92
N THR A 233 4.27 -5.29 15.02
CA THR A 233 4.95 -5.83 13.84
C THR A 233 4.61 -5.07 12.56
N PHE A 234 3.67 -4.12 12.61
CA PHE A 234 3.23 -3.36 11.43
C PHE A 234 4.38 -2.61 10.74
N GLY A 235 5.40 -2.18 11.48
CA GLY A 235 6.61 -1.60 10.89
C GLY A 235 7.35 -2.54 9.93
N ILE A 236 7.28 -3.86 10.11
CA ILE A 236 7.86 -4.84 9.17
C ILE A 236 7.08 -4.80 7.86
N CYS A 237 5.75 -4.71 7.94
CA CYS A 237 4.90 -4.55 6.77
C CYS A 237 5.21 -3.24 6.03
N ILE A 238 5.46 -2.14 6.74
CA ILE A 238 5.91 -0.86 6.16
C ILE A 238 7.25 -1.03 5.43
N LEU A 239 8.24 -1.67 6.04
CA LEU A 239 9.56 -1.89 5.44
C LEU A 239 9.51 -2.77 4.19
N ILE A 240 8.76 -3.88 4.24
CA ILE A 240 8.56 -4.76 3.08
C ILE A 240 7.87 -3.97 1.97
N SER A 241 6.81 -3.24 2.29
CA SER A 241 6.06 -2.42 1.33
C SER A 241 6.96 -1.38 0.67
N PHE A 242 7.77 -0.66 1.46
CA PHE A 242 8.71 0.30 0.93
C PHE A 242 9.74 -0.35 0.00
N GLY A 243 10.27 -1.53 0.35
CA GLY A 243 11.16 -2.29 -0.54
C GLY A 243 10.52 -2.68 -1.87
N PHE A 244 9.23 -3.04 -1.88
CA PHE A 244 8.47 -3.29 -3.10
C PHE A 244 8.24 -2.00 -3.91
N VAL A 245 7.98 -0.86 -3.26
CA VAL A 245 7.87 0.44 -3.93
C VAL A 245 9.20 0.86 -4.57
N CYS A 246 10.33 0.73 -3.86
CA CYS A 246 11.67 0.96 -4.40
C CYS A 246 11.94 0.09 -5.63
N SER A 247 11.59 -1.20 -5.53
CA SER A 247 11.76 -2.17 -6.62
C SER A 247 10.88 -1.83 -7.82
N GLY A 248 9.65 -1.37 -7.57
CA GLY A 248 8.74 -0.88 -8.59
C GLY A 248 9.31 0.32 -9.33
N PHE A 249 9.89 1.27 -8.58
CA PHE A 249 10.55 2.42 -9.18
C PHE A 249 11.81 2.01 -9.96
N ALA A 250 12.65 1.12 -9.43
CA ALA A 250 13.82 0.61 -10.14
C ALA A 250 13.43 -0.10 -11.46
N ALA A 251 12.36 -0.89 -11.47
CA ALA A 251 11.85 -1.56 -12.66
C ALA A 251 11.35 -0.54 -13.72
N PHE A 252 10.67 0.52 -13.28
CA PHE A 252 10.27 1.62 -14.17
C PHE A 252 11.46 2.40 -14.70
N ALA A 253 12.44 2.73 -13.86
CA ALA A 253 13.67 3.39 -14.27
C ALA A 253 14.42 2.55 -15.31
N TYR A 254 14.53 1.23 -15.10
CA TYR A 254 15.10 0.31 -16.08
C TYR A 254 14.37 0.36 -17.43
N TYR A 255 13.04 0.43 -17.42
CA TYR A 255 12.25 0.62 -18.65
C TYR A 255 12.58 1.93 -19.38
N ILE A 256 12.83 3.02 -18.66
CA ILE A 256 13.14 4.33 -19.27
C ILE A 256 14.54 4.37 -19.89
N PHE A 257 15.51 3.68 -19.28
CA PHE A 257 16.90 3.66 -19.75
C PHE A 257 17.19 2.64 -20.84
N LYS A 258 16.30 1.66 -21.03
CA LYS A 258 16.40 0.63 -22.07
C LYS A 258 15.85 1.13 -23.40
#